data_AF-A0A948IVA1-F1
#
_entry.id   AF-A0A948IVA1-F1
#
_cell.length_a   1.000
_cell.length_b   1.000
_cell.length_c   1.000
_cell.angle_alpha   90.00
_cell.angle_beta   90.00
_cell.angle_gamma   90.00
#
_symmetry.space_group_name_H-M   'P 1'
#
loop_
_entity.id
_entity.type
_entity.pdbx_description
1 polymer ?
#
loop_
_entity_poly.entity_id
_entity_poly.type
_entity_poly.pdbx_seq_one_letter_code
_entity_poly.pdbx_strand_id
1 'polypeptide(L)'
;MPPRRWGDLVARANADARQPVLLIAAPETDPAAWGQWVETFEAAGYVVLTPDWRPGEHDHRSMDALAQAAADVAEVARALSSRPAIIGHGVGGLVARTLAADGLSAATVAIASGPASPSDLLESEAPGDPRGLMLMTANGASAFARETAEDALSFIQRFV
;
A
#
# COMPACT_ATOMS: atom_id res chain seq x y z
N MET A 1 16.91 12.67 6.38
CA MET A 1 17.06 12.79 4.92
C MET A 1 16.34 11.59 4.33
N PRO A 2 15.37 11.74 3.42
CA PRO A 2 14.73 10.59 2.80
C PRO A 2 15.81 9.71 2.13
N PRO A 3 15.61 8.39 2.06
CA PRO A 3 16.59 7.50 1.45
C PRO A 3 16.89 7.98 0.02
N ARG A 4 18.17 7.84 -0.41
CA ARG A 4 18.68 8.40 -1.68
C ARG A 4 17.85 7.99 -2.92
N ARG A 5 17.04 6.93 -2.81
CA ARG A 5 16.20 6.39 -3.89
C ARG A 5 14.89 7.15 -4.11
N TRP A 6 14.35 7.87 -3.11
CA TRP A 6 12.99 8.47 -3.19
C TRP A 6 12.91 9.94 -2.82
N GLY A 7 14.03 10.62 -2.61
CA GLY A 7 14.06 12.04 -2.26
C GLY A 7 13.28 12.92 -3.22
N ASP A 8 13.41 12.68 -4.52
CA ASP A 8 12.71 13.47 -5.55
C ASP A 8 11.20 13.21 -5.57
N LEU A 9 10.78 11.96 -5.34
CA LEU A 9 9.37 11.58 -5.28
C LEU A 9 8.68 12.25 -4.07
N VAL A 10 9.32 12.20 -2.90
CA VAL A 10 8.83 12.87 -1.69
C VAL A 10 8.81 14.38 -1.86
N ALA A 11 9.87 14.97 -2.43
CA ALA A 11 9.93 16.41 -2.67
C ALA A 11 8.82 16.88 -3.61
N ARG A 12 8.54 16.11 -4.68
CA ARG A 12 7.43 16.38 -5.59
C ARG A 12 6.09 16.35 -4.87
N ALA A 13 5.83 15.32 -4.08
CA ALA A 13 4.57 15.18 -3.34
C ALA A 13 4.38 16.31 -2.32
N ASN A 14 5.43 16.67 -1.59
CA ASN A 14 5.39 17.75 -0.60
C ASN A 14 5.20 19.14 -1.23
N ALA A 15 5.69 19.36 -2.45
CA ALA A 15 5.50 20.62 -3.18
C ALA A 15 4.10 20.78 -3.78
N ASP A 16 3.43 19.67 -4.09
CA ASP A 16 2.09 19.65 -4.68
C ASP A 16 0.99 19.97 -3.66
N ALA A 17 1.21 19.63 -2.39
CA ALA A 17 0.32 19.88 -1.24
C ALA A 17 -1.06 19.17 -1.28
N ARG A 18 -1.36 18.37 -2.33
CA ARG A 18 -2.49 17.42 -2.31
C ARG A 18 -2.24 16.27 -1.33
N GLN A 19 -3.32 15.60 -0.91
CA GLN A 19 -3.25 14.41 -0.06
C GLN A 19 -2.48 13.28 -0.77
N PRO A 20 -1.41 12.73 -0.17
CA PRO A 20 -0.62 11.67 -0.79
C PRO A 20 -1.31 10.31 -0.71
N VAL A 21 -1.16 9.54 -1.77
CA VAL A 21 -1.56 8.12 -1.86
C VAL A 21 -0.34 7.30 -2.27
N LEU A 22 0.06 6.34 -1.42
CA LEU A 22 1.12 5.39 -1.73
C LEU A 22 0.52 4.13 -2.34
N LEU A 23 0.94 3.78 -3.56
CA LEU A 23 0.60 2.51 -4.22
C LEU A 23 1.78 1.55 -4.14
N ILE A 24 1.61 0.45 -3.40
CA ILE A 24 2.65 -0.53 -3.09
C ILE A 24 2.37 -1.81 -3.88
N ALA A 25 3.07 -1.96 -5.01
CA ALA A 25 2.99 -3.17 -5.84
C ALA A 25 3.72 -4.35 -5.18
N ALA A 26 3.49 -5.59 -5.62
CA ALA A 26 4.47 -6.65 -5.35
C ALA A 26 5.69 -6.48 -6.29
N PRO A 27 6.90 -6.94 -5.92
CA PRO A 27 8.11 -6.79 -6.73
C PRO A 27 8.01 -7.39 -8.14
N GLU A 28 7.20 -8.43 -8.29
CA GLU A 28 6.96 -9.16 -9.53
C GLU A 28 5.87 -8.51 -10.41
N THR A 29 5.23 -7.44 -9.92
CA THR A 29 4.14 -6.77 -10.63
C THR A 29 4.68 -5.73 -11.61
N ASP A 30 4.12 -5.70 -12.82
CA ASP A 30 4.38 -4.63 -13.79
C ASP A 30 3.92 -3.28 -13.22
N PRO A 31 4.79 -2.25 -13.15
CA PRO A 31 4.40 -0.90 -12.75
C PRO A 31 3.17 -0.35 -13.49
N ALA A 32 2.93 -0.78 -14.73
CA ALA A 32 1.75 -0.40 -15.51
C ALA A 32 0.42 -0.87 -14.88
N ALA A 33 0.44 -1.87 -14.00
CA ALA A 33 -0.75 -2.36 -13.29
C ALA A 33 -1.42 -1.27 -12.44
N TRP A 34 -0.67 -0.25 -12.01
CA TRP A 34 -1.21 0.88 -11.26
C TRP A 34 -1.73 2.02 -12.17
N GLY A 35 -1.59 1.95 -13.49
CA GLY A 35 -1.92 3.08 -14.39
C GLY A 35 -3.34 3.63 -14.18
N GLN A 36 -4.35 2.76 -14.21
CA GLN A 36 -5.74 3.16 -13.95
C GLN A 36 -5.95 3.73 -12.54
N TRP A 37 -5.22 3.21 -11.55
CA TRP A 37 -5.31 3.69 -10.17
C TRP A 37 -4.70 5.09 -10.02
N VAL A 38 -3.53 5.31 -10.62
CA VAL A 38 -2.89 6.63 -10.68
C VAL A 38 -3.85 7.64 -11.30
N GLU A 39 -4.38 7.34 -12.48
CA GLU A 39 -5.34 8.22 -13.16
C GLU A 39 -6.57 8.53 -12.30
N THR A 40 -7.16 7.51 -11.68
CA THR A 40 -8.37 7.65 -10.84
C THR A 40 -8.11 8.56 -9.64
N PHE A 41 -7.01 8.36 -8.91
CA PHE A 41 -6.70 9.16 -7.72
C PHE A 41 -6.21 10.56 -8.08
N GLU A 42 -5.41 10.72 -9.14
CA GLU A 42 -4.98 12.04 -9.58
C GLU A 42 -6.15 12.90 -10.07
N ALA A 43 -7.09 12.30 -10.83
CA ALA A 43 -8.32 12.97 -11.25
C ALA A 43 -9.20 13.38 -10.06
N ALA A 44 -9.13 12.65 -8.95
CA ALA A 44 -9.84 12.96 -7.72
C ALA A 44 -9.11 13.97 -6.81
N GLY A 45 -7.96 14.52 -7.24
CA GLY A 45 -7.24 15.56 -6.50
C GLY A 45 -6.24 15.04 -5.47
N TYR A 46 -5.72 13.83 -5.64
CA TYR A 46 -4.63 13.28 -4.84
C TYR A 46 -3.28 13.41 -5.57
N VAL A 47 -2.18 13.40 -4.82
CA VAL A 47 -0.85 13.17 -5.38
C VAL A 47 -0.47 11.71 -5.18
N VAL A 48 -0.19 11.00 -6.27
CA VAL A 48 0.05 9.56 -6.22
C VAL A 48 1.54 9.27 -6.27
N LEU A 49 1.98 8.37 -5.39
CA LEU A 49 3.36 7.90 -5.32
C LEU A 49 3.37 6.38 -5.51
N THR A 50 4.19 5.90 -6.44
CA THR A 50 4.41 4.47 -6.71
C THR A 50 5.86 4.11 -6.38
N PRO A 51 6.23 4.04 -5.08
CA PRO A 51 7.61 3.75 -4.70
C PRO A 51 8.02 2.35 -5.19
N ASP A 52 9.11 2.29 -5.95
CA ASP A 52 9.75 1.02 -6.32
C ASP A 52 10.57 0.51 -5.13
N TRP A 53 9.95 -0.34 -4.32
CA TRP A 53 10.51 -0.86 -3.07
C TRP A 53 11.24 -2.20 -3.22
N ARG A 54 11.55 -2.64 -4.46
CA ARG A 54 12.22 -3.93 -4.73
C ARG A 54 13.30 -4.22 -3.69
N PRO A 55 13.12 -5.26 -2.85
CA PRO A 55 14.23 -5.80 -2.07
C PRO A 55 15.33 -6.17 -3.07
N GLY A 56 16.61 -6.09 -2.68
CA GLY A 56 17.73 -6.46 -3.56
C GLY A 56 17.70 -7.95 -3.98
N GLU A 57 18.85 -8.61 -4.06
CA GLU A 57 18.95 -10.02 -4.50
C GLU A 57 18.29 -11.07 -3.56
N HIS A 58 17.56 -10.64 -2.53
CA HIS A 58 16.97 -11.52 -1.52
C HIS A 58 15.57 -12.02 -1.91
N ASP A 59 15.20 -13.20 -1.42
CA ASP A 59 13.84 -13.72 -1.51
C ASP A 59 12.85 -12.71 -0.93
N HIS A 60 12.06 -12.11 -1.83
CA HIS A 60 11.10 -11.06 -1.50
C HIS A 60 9.94 -11.54 -0.62
N ARG A 61 9.82 -12.85 -0.42
CA ARG A 61 8.82 -13.47 0.46
C ARG A 61 9.35 -13.82 1.84
N SER A 62 10.63 -13.59 2.10
CA SER A 62 11.19 -13.74 3.45
C SER A 62 10.67 -12.66 4.41
N MET A 63 10.57 -13.00 5.70
CA MET A 63 10.18 -12.04 6.73
C MET A 63 11.13 -10.84 6.82
N ASP A 64 12.42 -11.06 6.58
CA ASP A 64 13.43 -10.00 6.58
C ASP A 64 13.22 -9.04 5.39
N ALA A 65 12.91 -9.57 4.20
CA ALA A 65 12.60 -8.73 3.04
C ALA A 65 11.32 -7.91 3.24
N LEU A 66 10.28 -8.51 3.85
CA LEU A 66 9.05 -7.79 4.20
C LEU A 66 9.29 -6.70 5.26
N ALA A 67 10.11 -6.99 6.27
CA ALA A 67 10.48 -6.02 7.30
C ALA A 67 11.28 -4.85 6.71
N GLN A 68 12.23 -5.14 5.82
CA GLN A 68 13.00 -4.10 5.12
C GLN A 68 12.09 -3.25 4.23
N ALA A 69 11.21 -3.89 3.47
CA ALA A 69 10.22 -3.19 2.64
C ALA A 69 9.34 -2.24 3.47
N ALA A 70 8.81 -2.72 4.60
CA ALA A 70 8.02 -1.91 5.50
C ALA A 70 8.83 -0.76 6.10
N ALA A 71 10.08 -1.00 6.51
CA ALA A 71 10.96 0.04 7.00
C ALA A 71 11.18 1.13 5.93
N ASP A 72 11.49 0.73 4.70
CA ASP A 72 11.79 1.68 3.65
C ASP A 72 10.55 2.51 3.26
N VAL A 73 9.39 1.87 3.07
CA VAL A 73 8.13 2.60 2.78
C VAL A 73 7.74 3.48 3.97
N ALA A 74 8.00 3.05 5.21
CA ALA A 74 7.76 3.87 6.39
C ALA A 74 8.65 5.13 6.42
N GLU A 75 9.89 5.09 5.89
CA GLU A 75 10.70 6.30 5.72
C GLU A 75 10.07 7.28 4.73
N VAL A 76 9.50 6.79 3.61
CA VAL A 76 8.74 7.63 2.68
C VAL A 76 7.56 8.27 3.38
N ALA A 77 6.72 7.46 4.05
CA ALA A 77 5.52 7.93 4.72
C ALA A 77 5.82 8.99 5.79
N ARG A 78 6.92 8.84 6.55
CA ARG A 78 7.36 9.82 7.56
C ARG A 78 7.92 11.10 6.97
N ALA A 79 8.44 11.06 5.75
CA ALA A 79 9.01 12.22 5.07
C ALA A 79 7.96 13.07 4.33
N LEU A 80 6.73 12.56 4.17
CA LEU A 80 5.62 13.30 3.60
C LEU A 80 5.08 14.34 4.59
N SER A 81 4.69 15.51 4.08
CA SER A 81 4.12 16.62 4.87
C SER A 81 2.76 16.27 5.50
N SER A 82 2.05 15.29 4.93
CA SER A 82 0.79 14.76 5.46
C SER A 82 0.82 13.25 5.46
N ARG A 83 0.05 12.65 6.38
CA ARG A 83 -0.03 11.20 6.54
C ARG A 83 -0.72 10.60 5.30
N PRO A 84 -0.09 9.69 4.55
CA PRO A 84 -0.65 9.19 3.30
C PRO A 84 -1.79 8.20 3.52
N ALA A 85 -2.65 8.07 2.52
CA ALA A 85 -3.42 6.84 2.33
C ALA A 85 -2.52 5.80 1.64
N ILE A 86 -2.64 4.52 2.01
CA ILE A 86 -1.75 3.46 1.52
C ILE A 86 -2.58 2.33 0.92
N ILE A 87 -2.31 1.99 -0.33
CA ILE A 87 -2.92 0.89 -1.06
C ILE A 87 -1.82 -0.09 -1.43
N GLY A 88 -1.96 -1.36 -1.04
CA GLY A 88 -0.97 -2.39 -1.30
C GLY A 88 -1.59 -3.65 -1.91
N HIS A 89 -0.90 -4.26 -2.88
CA HIS A 89 -1.32 -5.50 -3.52
C HIS A 89 -0.35 -6.66 -3.20
N GLY A 90 -0.88 -7.85 -2.87
CA GLY A 90 -0.07 -9.01 -2.53
C GLY A 90 0.85 -8.75 -1.33
N VAL A 91 2.17 -8.88 -1.52
CA VAL A 91 3.18 -8.52 -0.50
C VAL A 91 3.10 -7.03 -0.14
N GLY A 92 2.76 -6.16 -1.08
CA GLY A 92 2.54 -4.74 -0.80
C GLY A 92 1.36 -4.49 0.16
N GLY A 93 0.35 -5.36 0.17
CA GLY A 93 -0.75 -5.29 1.12
C GLY A 93 -0.33 -5.66 2.54
N LEU A 94 0.64 -6.57 2.71
CA LEU A 94 1.26 -6.85 4.00
C LEU A 94 2.04 -5.63 4.52
N VAL A 95 2.82 -4.99 3.65
CA VAL A 95 3.53 -3.73 3.97
C VAL A 95 2.53 -2.65 4.41
N ALA A 96 1.45 -2.45 3.65
CA ALA A 96 0.42 -1.47 3.97
C ALA A 96 -0.19 -1.70 5.37
N ARG A 97 -0.48 -2.96 5.71
CA ARG A 97 -0.99 -3.34 7.05
C ARG A 97 0.01 -3.07 8.16
N THR A 98 1.30 -3.34 7.94
CA THR A 98 2.36 -3.02 8.92
C THR A 98 2.42 -1.52 9.18
N LEU A 99 2.41 -0.69 8.13
CA LEU A 99 2.43 0.77 8.29
C LEU A 99 1.16 1.31 8.97
N ALA A 100 0.01 0.67 8.73
CA ALA A 100 -1.22 1.00 9.43
C ALA A 100 -1.12 0.70 10.95
N ALA A 101 -0.55 -0.45 11.32
CA ALA A 101 -0.32 -0.82 12.71
C ALA A 101 0.63 0.16 13.42
N ASP A 102 1.61 0.69 12.69
CA ASP A 102 2.54 1.71 13.17
C ASP A 102 1.96 3.14 13.19
N GLY A 103 0.69 3.32 12.79
CA GLY A 103 0.01 4.62 12.76
C GLY A 103 0.53 5.57 11.68
N LEU A 104 1.19 5.06 10.64
CA LEU A 104 1.79 5.84 9.55
C LEU A 104 0.85 6.02 8.36
N SER A 105 -0.34 5.43 8.40
CA SER A 105 -1.36 5.51 7.35
C SER A 105 -2.60 6.24 7.85
N ALA A 106 -3.18 7.10 7.01
CA ALA A 106 -4.45 7.77 7.29
C ALA A 106 -5.65 6.89 6.89
N ALA A 107 -5.49 6.13 5.80
CA ALA A 107 -6.42 5.10 5.36
C ALA A 107 -5.64 3.99 4.65
N THR A 108 -5.99 2.73 4.90
CA THR A 108 -5.25 1.58 4.39
C THR A 108 -6.13 0.67 3.57
N VAL A 109 -5.59 0.18 2.48
CA VAL A 109 -6.26 -0.75 1.58
C VAL A 109 -5.29 -1.86 1.20
N ALA A 110 -5.65 -3.12 1.48
CA ALA A 110 -4.85 -4.30 1.21
C ALA A 110 -5.59 -5.24 0.25
N ILE A 111 -5.03 -5.44 -0.93
CA ILE A 111 -5.58 -6.26 -2.02
C ILE A 111 -4.83 -7.57 -2.09
N ALA A 112 -5.54 -8.69 -2.20
CA ALA A 112 -4.95 -10.03 -2.33
C ALA A 112 -3.80 -10.30 -1.33
N SER A 113 -3.84 -9.67 -0.14
CA SER A 113 -2.80 -9.85 0.87
C SER A 113 -3.13 -11.11 1.65
N GLY A 114 -2.44 -12.20 1.31
CA GLY A 114 -2.45 -13.39 2.14
C GLY A 114 -2.06 -13.03 3.58
N PRO A 115 -2.54 -13.78 4.58
CA PRO A 115 -2.18 -13.56 5.97
C PRO A 115 -0.67 -13.73 6.22
N ALA A 116 -0.14 -12.99 7.21
CA ALA A 116 1.29 -12.82 7.46
C ALA A 116 1.94 -13.97 8.26
N SER A 117 1.19 -14.99 8.71
CA SER A 117 1.73 -16.05 9.57
C SER A 117 1.94 -17.37 8.81
N PRO A 118 2.94 -18.19 9.23
CA PRO A 118 3.15 -19.53 8.67
C PRO A 118 1.94 -20.47 8.81
N SER A 119 1.13 -20.29 9.86
CA SER A 119 -0.06 -21.12 10.11
C SER A 119 -1.15 -20.88 9.07
N ASP A 120 -1.26 -19.65 8.58
CA ASP A 120 -2.30 -19.29 7.63
C ASP A 120 -1.99 -19.76 6.19
N LEU A 121 -0.75 -20.16 5.90
CA LEU A 121 -0.36 -20.80 4.64
C LEU A 121 -0.86 -22.26 4.55
N LEU A 122 -1.19 -22.89 5.68
CA LEU A 122 -1.61 -24.29 5.76
C LEU A 122 -3.13 -24.48 5.70
N GLU A 123 -3.92 -23.43 5.98
CA GLU A 123 -5.39 -23.50 6.04
C GLU A 123 -6.09 -23.10 4.71
N SER A 124 -5.34 -23.05 3.60
CA SER A 124 -5.72 -22.60 2.25
C SER A 124 -6.93 -23.28 1.58
N GLU A 125 -7.38 -24.44 2.04
CA GLU A 125 -8.29 -25.30 1.26
C GLU A 125 -9.71 -25.37 1.87
N ALA A 126 -10.30 -24.23 2.25
CA ALA A 126 -11.68 -24.17 2.72
C ALA A 126 -12.60 -23.43 1.73
N PRO A 127 -13.80 -23.95 1.41
CA PRO A 127 -14.76 -23.26 0.56
C PRO A 127 -15.23 -21.93 1.18
N GLY A 128 -15.05 -20.80 0.47
CA GLY A 128 -15.33 -19.44 0.98
C GLY A 128 -14.13 -18.48 0.94
N ASP A 129 -13.02 -18.89 0.33
CA ASP A 129 -11.74 -18.20 0.27
C ASP A 129 -11.81 -16.76 -0.33
N PRO A 130 -11.42 -15.70 0.42
CA PRO A 130 -11.55 -14.30 0.03
C PRO A 130 -10.50 -13.79 -0.98
N ARG A 131 -9.81 -14.68 -1.72
CA ARG A 131 -8.73 -14.33 -2.68
C ARG A 131 -9.11 -13.43 -3.87
N GLY A 132 -10.33 -12.88 -3.90
CA GLY A 132 -10.75 -11.84 -4.85
C GLY A 132 -11.45 -10.64 -4.18
N LEU A 133 -11.25 -10.46 -2.87
CA LEU A 133 -11.77 -9.34 -2.10
C LEU A 133 -10.63 -8.49 -1.54
N MET A 134 -10.76 -7.17 -1.71
CA MET A 134 -9.89 -6.18 -1.10
C MET A 134 -10.32 -5.95 0.37
N LEU A 135 -9.38 -6.08 1.31
CA LEU A 135 -9.57 -5.66 2.69
C LEU A 135 -9.23 -4.18 2.83
N MET A 136 -10.16 -3.39 3.37
CA MET A 136 -10.00 -1.95 3.56
C MET A 136 -10.09 -1.62 5.04
N THR A 137 -9.14 -0.85 5.59
CA THR A 137 -9.12 -0.48 7.01
C THR A 137 -8.76 1.00 7.21
N ALA A 138 -9.49 1.70 8.08
CA ALA A 138 -9.19 3.08 8.44
C ALA A 138 -9.87 3.42 9.78
N ASN A 139 -9.16 4.07 10.71
CA ASN A 139 -9.70 4.54 12.00
C ASN A 139 -10.54 3.49 12.76
N GLY A 140 -10.14 2.22 12.73
CA GLY A 140 -10.85 1.11 13.39
C GLY A 140 -12.03 0.53 12.61
N ALA A 141 -12.39 1.10 11.46
CA ALA A 141 -13.36 0.51 10.53
C ALA A 141 -12.68 -0.51 9.60
N SER A 142 -13.41 -1.55 9.19
CA SER A 142 -12.98 -2.53 8.20
C SER A 142 -14.11 -2.83 7.19
N ALA A 143 -13.76 -3.03 5.92
CA ALA A 143 -14.69 -3.39 4.86
C ALA A 143 -14.05 -4.35 3.85
N PHE A 144 -14.87 -5.11 3.13
CA PHE A 144 -14.47 -5.92 1.98
C PHE A 144 -15.16 -5.40 0.72
N ALA A 145 -14.40 -5.25 -0.36
CA ALA A 145 -14.91 -4.76 -1.65
C ALA A 145 -14.30 -5.52 -2.83
N ARG A 146 -14.83 -5.25 -4.04
CA ARG A 146 -14.19 -5.70 -5.28
C ARG A 146 -12.87 -4.93 -5.47
N GLU A 147 -11.94 -5.51 -6.21
CA GLU A 147 -10.61 -4.95 -6.44
C GLU A 147 -10.63 -3.81 -7.48
N THR A 148 -11.39 -2.73 -7.23
CA THR A 148 -11.49 -1.57 -8.13
C THR A 148 -10.88 -0.32 -7.52
N ALA A 149 -10.35 0.56 -8.38
CA ALA A 149 -9.79 1.84 -7.96
C ALA A 149 -10.89 2.77 -7.41
N GLU A 150 -12.10 2.68 -7.96
CA GLU A 150 -13.26 3.47 -7.55
C GLU A 150 -13.76 3.10 -6.15
N ASP A 151 -13.81 1.81 -5.82
CA ASP A 151 -14.17 1.36 -4.47
C ASP A 151 -13.14 1.84 -3.44
N ALA A 152 -11.84 1.72 -3.79
CA ALA A 152 -10.74 2.22 -2.97
C ALA A 152 -10.83 3.74 -2.73
N LEU A 153 -11.07 4.50 -3.79
CA LEU A 153 -11.24 5.94 -3.74
C LEU A 153 -12.42 6.33 -2.83
N SER A 154 -13.58 5.70 -3.04
CA SER A 154 -14.80 5.94 -2.25
C SER A 154 -14.63 5.65 -0.76
N PHE A 155 -13.81 4.65 -0.42
CA PHE A 155 -13.45 4.38 0.97
C PHE A 155 -12.50 5.42 1.52
N ILE A 156 -11.40 5.70 0.83
CA ILE A 156 -10.35 6.63 1.27
C ILE A 156 -10.93 8.03 1.52
N GLN A 157 -11.78 8.54 0.64
CA GLN A 157 -12.45 9.85 0.77
C GLN A 157 -13.28 10.02 2.06
N ARG A 158 -13.59 8.95 2.79
CA ARG A 158 -14.31 9.04 4.07
C ARG A 158 -13.39 9.36 5.24
N PHE A 159 -12.08 9.25 5.06
CA PHE A 159 -11.10 9.26 6.15
C PHE A 159 -9.94 10.23 5.95
N VAL A 160 -9.74 10.76 4.74
CA VAL A 160 -8.70 11.75 4.41
C VAL A 160 -9.27 12.98 3.74
#